data_AF-A0A9E2PQL8-F1
#
_entry.id   AF-A0A9E2PQL8-F1
#
_cell.length_a   1.000
_cell.length_b   1.000
_cell.length_c   1.000
_cell.angle_alpha   90.00
_cell.angle_beta   90.00
_cell.angle_gamma   90.00
#
_symmetry.space_group_name_H-M   'P 1'
#
loop_
_entity.id
_entity.type
_entity.pdbx_description
1 polymer ?
#
loop_
_entity_poly.entity_id
_entity_poly.type
_entity_poly.pdbx_seq_one_letter_code
_entity_poly.pdbx_strand_id
1 'polypeptide(L)' 'MKTTDTGTKAKTIVQALRQALIEEMTRDDRVVLLGEDIGIFGGAYRVTEGLLEMFGAERVRDTPISEI' A
#
# COMPACT_ATOMS: atom_id res chain seq x y z
N MET A 1 19.43 -5.15 -33.87
CA MET A 1 19.52 -4.66 -32.48
C MET A 1 18.09 -4.37 -32.02
N LYS A 2 17.49 -5.27 -31.22
CA LYS A 2 16.13 -5.06 -30.72
C LYS A 2 16.18 -3.89 -29.73
N THR A 3 15.46 -2.82 -30.03
CA THR A 3 15.23 -1.71 -29.11
C THR A 3 14.57 -2.26 -27.85
N THR A 4 15.27 -2.23 -26.74
CA THR A 4 14.70 -2.50 -25.42
C THR A 4 13.77 -1.35 -25.07
N ASP A 5 12.49 -1.51 -25.40
CA ASP A 5 11.43 -0.67 -24.86
C ASP A 5 11.30 -0.99 -23.36
N THR A 6 12.04 -0.27 -22.52
CA THR A 6 11.70 -0.14 -21.10
C THR A 6 10.51 0.80 -21.00
N GLY A 7 9.36 0.34 -21.49
CA GLY A 7 8.09 1.06 -21.47
C GLY A 7 7.62 1.22 -20.03
N THR A 8 8.04 2.32 -19.38
CA THR A 8 7.53 2.68 -18.06
C THR A 8 6.06 3.06 -18.25
N LYS A 9 5.14 2.13 -17.94
CA LYS A 9 3.72 2.46 -17.90
C LYS A 9 3.49 3.54 -16.86
N ALA A 10 2.85 4.63 -17.26
CA ALA A 10 2.44 5.68 -16.34
C ALA A 10 1.53 5.09 -15.26
N LYS A 11 1.91 5.26 -14.01
CA LYS A 11 1.10 4.90 -12.84
C LYS A 11 0.37 6.14 -12.36
N THR A 12 -0.87 5.97 -11.90
CA THR A 12 -1.48 6.99 -11.06
C THR A 12 -0.72 7.11 -9.74
N ILE A 13 -0.86 8.24 -9.04
CA ILE A 13 -0.24 8.42 -7.72
C ILE A 13 -0.68 7.30 -6.76
N VAL A 14 -1.96 6.92 -6.79
CA VAL A 14 -2.51 5.83 -5.97
C VAL A 14 -1.80 4.50 -6.27
N GLN A 15 -1.61 4.16 -7.55
CA GLN A 15 -0.92 2.94 -7.96
C GLN A 15 0.56 2.96 -7.55
N ALA A 16 1.23 4.10 -7.69
CA ALA A 16 2.62 4.25 -7.32
C ALA A 16 2.83 4.10 -5.80
N LEU A 17 1.99 4.74 -4.99
CA LEU A 17 2.03 4.62 -3.53
C LEU A 17 1.75 3.19 -3.07
N ARG A 18 0.71 2.55 -3.61
CA ARG A 18 0.37 1.16 -3.28
C ARG A 18 1.50 0.21 -3.61
N GLN A 19 2.13 0.37 -4.76
CA GLN A 19 3.28 -0.45 -5.13
C GLN A 19 4.45 -0.25 -4.16
N ALA A 20 4.78 1.00 -3.80
CA ALA A 20 5.85 1.28 -2.84
C ALA A 20 5.59 0.63 -1.48
N LEU A 21 4.34 0.69 -1.00
CA LEU A 21 3.95 0.02 0.26
C LEU A 21 4.11 -1.51 0.16
N ILE A 22 3.67 -2.11 -0.94
CA ILE A 22 3.82 -3.57 -1.15
C ILE A 22 5.30 -3.96 -1.17
N GLU A 23 6.14 -3.22 -1.89
CA GLU A 23 7.57 -3.49 -2.00
C GLU A 23 8.25 -3.44 -0.62
N GLU A 24 8.03 -2.37 0.15
CA GLU A 24 8.68 -2.21 1.45
C GLU A 24 8.12 -3.16 2.52
N MET A 25 6.81 -3.43 2.52
CA MET A 25 6.21 -4.38 3.46
C MET A 25 6.63 -5.83 3.17
N THR A 26 6.84 -6.17 1.89
CA THR A 26 7.38 -7.49 1.50
C THR A 26 8.86 -7.62 1.85
N ARG A 27 9.62 -6.52 1.78
CA ARG A 27 11.06 -6.50 2.04
C ARG A 27 11.40 -6.57 3.53
N ASP A 28 10.62 -5.91 4.39
CA ASP A 28 10.89 -5.81 5.84
C ASP A 28 9.62 -6.07 6.66
N ASP A 29 9.63 -7.17 7.42
CA ASP A 29 8.50 -7.60 8.26
C ASP A 29 8.19 -6.65 9.42
N ARG A 30 9.07 -5.70 9.73
CA ARG A 30 8.87 -4.70 10.79
C ARG A 30 8.01 -3.52 10.36
N VAL A 31 7.79 -3.34 9.05
CA VAL A 31 6.96 -2.24 8.53
C VAL A 31 5.50 -2.53 8.86
N VAL A 32 4.81 -1.57 9.47
CA VAL A 32 3.38 -1.67 9.80
C VAL A 32 2.65 -0.42 9.32
N LEU A 33 1.37 -0.58 8.98
CA LEU A 33 0.47 0.51 8.60
C LEU A 33 -0.59 0.67 9.69
N LEU A 34 -0.68 1.89 10.22
CA LEU A 34 -1.68 2.30 11.21
C LEU A 34 -2.36 3.57 10.68
N GLY A 35 -3.67 3.63 10.73
CA GLY A 35 -4.43 4.81 10.32
C GLY A 35 -5.93 4.56 10.31
N GLU A 36 -6.70 5.60 10.04
CA GLU A 36 -8.16 5.51 9.89
C GLU A 36 -8.54 4.87 8.53
N ASP A 37 -9.48 3.93 8.55
CA ASP A 37 -10.09 3.26 7.38
C ASP A 37 -9.11 2.58 6.40
N ILE A 38 -7.86 2.30 6.80
CA ILE A 38 -6.86 1.70 5.91
C ILE A 38 -6.97 0.17 5.79
N GLY A 39 -7.69 -0.48 6.70
CA GLY A 39 -7.84 -1.94 6.78
C GLY A 39 -8.85 -2.46 5.75
N ILE A 40 -10.04 -2.87 6.22
CA ILE A 40 -11.07 -3.50 5.37
C ILE A 40 -11.52 -2.55 4.25
N PHE A 41 -11.60 -1.24 4.54
CA PHE A 41 -12.02 -0.25 3.56
C PHE A 41 -10.92 0.06 2.53
N GLY A 42 -9.63 -0.19 2.83
CA GLY A 42 -8.53 0.04 1.91
C GLY A 42 -8.14 1.51 1.71
N GLY A 43 -8.59 2.39 2.62
CA GLY A 43 -8.33 3.82 2.67
C GLY A 43 -9.26 4.64 1.77
N ALA A 44 -9.47 5.91 2.16
CA ALA A 44 -10.28 6.90 1.44
C ALA A 44 -9.98 6.99 -0.07
N TYR A 45 -8.71 6.82 -0.45
CA TYR A 45 -8.24 6.89 -1.84
C TYR A 45 -7.80 5.53 -2.40
N ARG A 46 -8.13 4.42 -1.74
CA ARG A 46 -7.81 3.04 -2.18
C ARG A 46 -6.31 2.73 -2.31
N VAL A 47 -5.46 3.44 -1.57
CA VAL A 47 -4.00 3.21 -1.56
C VAL A 47 -3.66 1.89 -0.85
N THR A 48 -4.37 1.54 0.23
CA THR A 48 -4.07 0.35 1.05
C THR A 48 -5.02 -0.82 0.79
N GLU A 49 -5.85 -0.74 -0.24
CA GLU A 49 -6.77 -1.80 -0.62
C GLU A 49 -6.01 -3.13 -0.82
N GLY A 50 -6.57 -4.23 -0.32
CA GLY A 50 -5.97 -5.57 -0.38
C GLY A 50 -4.71 -5.78 0.48
N LEU A 51 -4.13 -4.74 1.08
CA LEU A 51 -2.92 -4.90 1.91
C LEU A 51 -3.22 -5.69 3.19
N LEU A 52 -4.41 -5.51 3.77
CA LEU A 52 -4.85 -6.29 4.94
C LEU A 52 -4.90 -7.80 4.65
N GLU A 53 -5.40 -8.18 3.47
CA GLU A 53 -5.47 -9.60 3.06
C GLU A 53 -4.08 -10.18 2.78
N MET A 54 -3.17 -9.38 2.22
CA MET A 54 -1.79 -9.82 1.92
C MET A 54 -0.90 -9.93 3.16
N PHE A 55 -0.99 -8.98 4.11
CA PHE A 55 -0.04 -8.87 5.23
C PHE A 55 -0.65 -9.17 6.60
N GLY A 56 -1.96 -9.29 6.70
CA GLY A 56 -2.68 -9.62 7.92
C GLY A 56 -2.87 -8.45 8.90
N ALA A 57 -3.75 -8.68 9.88
CA ALA A 57 -4.18 -7.68 10.85
C ALA A 57 -3.08 -7.23 11.82
N GLU A 58 -1.98 -7.98 11.96
CA GLU A 58 -0.84 -7.54 12.78
C GLU A 58 -0.05 -6.40 12.12
N ARG A 59 -0.15 -6.27 10.78
CA ARG A 59 0.66 -5.32 9.99
C ARG A 59 -0.15 -4.21 9.31
N VAL A 60 -1.47 -4.36 9.19
CA VAL A 60 -2.37 -3.31 8.66
C VAL A 60 -3.54 -3.16 9.61
N ARG A 61 -3.66 -2.01 10.28
CA ARG A 61 -4.62 -1.82 11.39
C ARG A 61 -5.35 -0.49 11.30
N ASP A 62 -6.66 -0.57 11.43
CA ASP A 62 -7.50 0.59 11.65
C ASP A 62 -7.27 1.18 13.06
N THR A 63 -7.16 2.50 13.14
CA THR A 63 -7.03 3.25 14.39
C THR A 63 -8.28 4.12 14.64
N PRO A 64 -8.59 4.46 15.90
CA PRO A 64 -9.61 5.48 16.19
C PRO A 64 -9.23 6.84 15.60
N ILE A 65 -10.24 7.68 15.37
CA ILE A 65 -10.06 9.10 15.03
C ILE A 65 -9.53 9.82 16.27
N SER A 66 -8.25 10.16 16.29
CA SER A 66 -7.53 10.63 17.50
C SER A 66 -6.24 11.39 17.18
N GLU A 67 -6.23 12.14 16.08
CA GLU A 67 -5.10 12.97 15.64
C GLU A 67 -5.02 14.33 16.36
N ILE A 68 -6.11 14.73 17.05
CA ILE A 68 -6.27 16.01 17.78
C ILE A 68 -5.66 15.93 19.18
#